data_AF-A0A1I7BU90-F1
#
_entry.id   AF-A0A1I7BU90-F1
#
_cell.length_a   1.000
_cell.length_b   1.000
_cell.length_c   1.000
_cell.angle_alpha   90.00
_cell.angle_beta   90.00
_cell.angle_gamma   90.00
#
_symmetry.space_group_name_H-M   'P 1'
#
loop_
_entity.id
_entity.type
_entity.pdbx_description
1 polymer ?
#
loop_
_entity_poly.entity_id
_entity_poly.type
_entity_poly.pdbx_seq_one_letter_code
_entity_poly.pdbx_strand_id
1 'polypeptide(L)'
;MNFWESFWDILWWFFCAFVFLAYLLAFFAVIGDIFRDHKLDGWWKAVWIFFLIFIPFLSLLVYLAARGEGMALRSTGSQKPLAPRNRR
;
A
#
# COMPACT_ATOMS: atom_id res chain seq x y z
N MET A 1 6.32 29.94 -30.53
CA MET A 1 5.70 28.66 -30.15
C MET A 1 4.25 28.68 -30.61
N ASN A 2 3.75 27.57 -31.15
CA ASN A 2 2.39 27.49 -31.70
C ASN A 2 1.37 27.35 -30.57
N PHE A 3 0.18 27.92 -30.73
CA PHE A 3 -0.89 27.86 -29.71
C PHE A 3 -1.24 26.42 -29.29
N TRP A 4 -1.23 25.50 -30.26
CA TRP A 4 -1.51 24.09 -30.03
C TRP A 4 -0.50 23.42 -29.09
N GLU A 5 0.79 23.76 -29.20
CA GLU A 5 1.86 23.26 -28.32
C GLU A 5 1.64 23.76 -26.88
N SER A 6 1.30 25.05 -26.71
CA SER A 6 1.06 25.63 -25.38
C SER A 6 -0.12 24.98 -24.65
N PHE A 7 -1.17 24.58 -25.37
CA PHE A 7 -2.30 23.86 -24.77
C PHE A 7 -1.87 22.49 -24.22
N TRP A 8 -1.09 21.73 -25.01
CA TRP A 8 -0.56 20.45 -24.58
C TRP A 8 0.44 20.56 -23.43
N ASP A 9 1.31 21.58 -23.45
CA ASP A 9 2.27 21.84 -22.37
C ASP A 9 1.57 22.14 -21.04
N ILE A 10 0.48 22.91 -21.05
CA ILE A 10 -0.29 23.21 -19.85
C ILE A 10 -0.95 21.94 -19.29
N LEU A 11 -1.56 21.12 -20.15
CA LEU A 11 -2.15 19.84 -19.74
C LEU A 11 -1.09 18.89 -19.17
N TRP A 12 0.07 18.82 -19.80
CA TRP A 12 1.19 18.02 -19.33
C TRP A 12 1.69 18.48 -17.96
N TRP A 13 1.87 19.79 -17.77
CA TRP A 13 2.25 20.36 -16.48
C TRP A 13 1.23 20.06 -15.37
N PHE A 14 -0.05 20.16 -15.68
CA PHE A 14 -1.11 19.85 -14.72
C PHE A 14 -1.12 18.36 -14.35
N PHE A 15 -0.94 17.48 -15.33
CA PHE A 15 -0.81 16.05 -15.10
C PHE A 15 0.42 15.71 -14.26
N CYS A 16 1.59 16.27 -14.60
CA CYS A 16 2.81 16.12 -13.81
C CYS A 16 2.62 16.63 -12.38
N ALA A 17 1.99 17.79 -12.18
CA ALA A 17 1.70 18.34 -10.86
C ALA A 17 0.74 17.45 -10.06
N PHE A 18 -0.28 16.87 -10.69
CA PHE A 18 -1.20 15.92 -10.07
C PHE A 18 -0.48 14.64 -9.63
N VAL A 19 0.33 14.04 -10.52
CA VAL A 19 1.14 12.86 -10.20
C VAL A 19 2.13 13.16 -9.07
N PHE A 20 2.75 14.34 -9.09
CA PHE A 20 3.65 14.78 -8.03
C PHE A 20 2.93 14.94 -6.69
N LEU A 21 1.73 15.51 -6.68
CA LEU A 21 0.92 15.65 -5.47
C LEU A 21 0.50 14.27 -4.92
N ALA A 22 0.03 13.38 -5.79
CA ALA A 22 -0.32 12.00 -5.42
C ALA A 22 0.90 11.24 -4.87
N TYR A 23 2.08 11.45 -5.47
CA TYR A 23 3.34 10.91 -4.99
C TYR A 23 3.67 11.40 -3.57
N LEU A 24 3.52 12.69 -3.28
CA LEU A 24 3.75 13.22 -1.94
C LEU A 24 2.78 12.62 -0.91
N LEU A 25 1.48 12.52 -1.24
CA LEU A 25 0.49 11.90 -0.36
C LEU A 25 0.81 10.42 -0.09
N ALA A 26 1.19 9.66 -1.12
CA ALA A 26 1.60 8.27 -0.98
C ALA A 26 2.88 8.13 -0.14
N PHE A 27 3.85 9.03 -0.34
CA PHE A 27 5.08 9.07 0.43
C PHE A 27 4.81 9.27 1.92
N PHE A 28 3.98 10.24 2.29
CA PHE A 28 3.59 10.46 3.70
C PHE A 28 2.78 9.29 4.27
N ALA A 29 1.86 8.70 3.50
CA ALA A 29 1.07 7.56 3.94
C ALA A 29 1.93 6.33 4.25
N VAL A 30 2.91 6.02 3.40
CA VAL A 30 3.84 4.90 3.59
C VAL A 30 4.76 5.14 4.78
N ILE A 31 5.29 6.36 4.92
CA ILE A 31 6.07 6.74 6.10
C ILE A 31 5.24 6.52 7.37
N GLY A 32 3.98 6.98 7.38
CA GLY A 32 3.06 6.78 8.51
C GLY A 32 2.80 5.31 8.84
N ASP A 33 2.59 4.46 7.83
CA ASP A 33 2.38 3.02 8.02
C ASP A 33 3.64 2.34 8.58
N ILE A 34 4.81 2.69 8.04
CA ILE A 34 6.11 2.18 8.48
C ILE A 34 6.45 2.60 9.91
N PHE A 35 6.14 3.84 10.31
CA PHE A 35 6.34 4.30 11.69
C PHE A 35 5.38 3.59 12.66
N ARG A 36 4.16 3.26 12.21
CA ARG A 36 3.19 2.48 13.00
C ARG A 36 3.58 1.01 13.15
N ASP A 37 4.35 0.45 12.23
CA ASP A 37 4.84 -0.92 12.36
C ASP A 37 6.21 -0.97 13.07
N HIS A 38 6.17 -1.11 14.40
CA HIS A 38 7.37 -1.14 15.25
C HIS A 38 8.04 -2.53 15.29
N LYS A 39 7.45 -3.53 14.64
CA LYS A 39 7.92 -4.93 14.66
C LYS A 39 8.76 -5.32 13.44
N LEU A 40 8.85 -4.47 12.42
CA LEU A 40 9.62 -4.72 11.20
C LEU A 40 11.02 -4.11 11.31
N ASP A 41 12.05 -4.93 11.07
CA ASP A 41 13.45 -4.51 11.00
C ASP A 41 13.65 -3.36 10.00
N GLY A 42 14.47 -2.37 10.39
CA GLY A 42 14.69 -1.14 9.63
C GLY A 42 15.16 -1.35 8.19
N TRP A 43 15.77 -2.49 7.90
CA TRP A 43 16.20 -2.87 6.55
C TRP A 43 15.03 -3.10 5.59
N TRP A 44 13.94 -3.73 6.06
CA TRP A 44 12.78 -3.96 5.21
C TRP A 44 12.01 -2.67 4.88
N LYS A 45 12.06 -1.70 5.79
CA LYS A 45 11.47 -0.36 5.58
C LYS A 45 12.13 0.36 4.40
N ALA A 46 13.45 0.25 4.26
CA ALA A 46 14.20 0.89 3.18
C ALA A 46 13.92 0.28 1.80
N VAL A 47 13.82 -1.05 1.70
CA VAL A 47 13.51 -1.75 0.43
C VAL A 47 12.11 -1.38 -0.09
N TRP A 48 11.13 -1.28 0.81
CA TRP A 48 9.77 -0.84 0.45
C TRP A 48 9.75 0.57 -0.13
N ILE A 49 10.48 1.50 0.49
CA ILE A 49 10.60 2.88 0.00
C ILE A 49 11.29 2.92 -1.37
N PHE A 50 12.34 2.12 -1.58
CA PHE A 50 13.05 2.05 -2.86
C PHE A 50 12.17 1.52 -4.00
N PHE A 51 11.42 0.43 -3.76
CA PHE A 51 10.52 -0.14 -4.76
C PHE A 51 9.34 0.78 -5.11
N LEU A 52 8.80 1.52 -4.13
CA LEU A 52 7.71 2.48 -4.33
C LEU A 52 8.09 3.63 -5.26
N ILE A 53 9.35 4.07 -5.23
CA ILE A 53 9.86 5.16 -6.07
C ILE A 53 10.02 4.70 -7.52
N PHE A 54 10.51 3.47 -7.74
CA PHE A 54 10.84 2.98 -9.08
C PHE A 54 9.67 2.30 -9.79
N ILE A 55 8.81 1.56 -9.08
CA ILE A 55 7.77 0.74 -9.71
C ILE A 55 6.50 0.71 -8.84
N PRO A 56 5.63 1.74 -8.92
CA PRO A 56 4.44 1.84 -8.06
C PRO A 56 3.45 0.68 -8.25
N PHE A 57 3.25 0.21 -9.49
CA PHE A 57 2.35 -0.91 -9.79
C PHE A 57 2.85 -2.26 -9.26
N LEU A 58 4.15 -2.53 -9.39
CA LEU A 58 4.75 -3.78 -8.91
C LEU A 58 4.81 -3.81 -7.38
N SER A 59 5.03 -2.66 -6.75
CA SER A 59 5.00 -2.51 -5.29
C SER A 59 3.62 -2.85 -4.72
N LEU A 60 2.54 -2.40 -5.37
CA LEU A 60 1.17 -2.71 -4.97
C LEU A 60 0.87 -4.21 -5.04
N LEU A 61 1.37 -4.88 -6.09
CA LEU A 61 1.19 -6.31 -6.33
C LEU A 61 1.96 -7.15 -5.30
N VAL A 62 3.21 -6.78 -5.01
CA VAL A 62 4.00 -7.41 -3.95
C VAL A 62 3.38 -7.18 -2.57
N TYR A 63 2.80 -6.01 -2.31
CA TYR A 63 2.17 -5.71 -1.01
C TYR A 63 0.95 -6.58 -0.76
N LEU A 64 0.11 -6.73 -1.79
CA LEU A 64 -1.04 -7.61 -1.76
C LEU A 64 -0.62 -9.08 -1.58
N ALA A 65 0.46 -9.52 -2.26
CA ALA A 65 0.99 -10.87 -2.12
C ALA A 65 1.59 -11.13 -0.72
N ALA A 66 2.35 -10.18 -0.17
CA ALA A 66 3.00 -10.33 1.13
C ALA A 66 2.02 -10.21 2.31
N ARG A 67 0.90 -9.48 2.15
CA ARG A 67 -0.03 -9.16 3.26
C ARG A 67 -1.45 -9.71 3.06
N GLY A 68 -1.74 -10.37 1.94
CA GLY A 68 -3.07 -10.93 1.63
C GLY A 68 -3.48 -12.15 2.47
N GLU A 69 -2.54 -12.81 3.15
CA GLU A 69 -2.80 -14.05 3.89
C GLU A 69 -3.51 -13.87 5.25
N GLY A 70 -3.69 -12.64 5.74
CA GLY A 70 -4.26 -12.42 7.09
C GLY A 70 -5.75 -12.74 7.24
N MET A 71 -6.50 -12.83 6.14
CA MET A 71 -7.97 -12.98 6.18
C MET A 71 -8.46 -14.41 5.94
N ALA A 72 -7.66 -15.28 5.31
CA ALA A 72 -8.06 -16.67 5.05
C ALA A 72 -8.00 -17.56 6.30
N LEU A 73 -7.14 -17.23 7.28
CA LEU A 73 -6.88 -18.08 8.44
C LEU A 73 -7.91 -17.94 9.58
N ARG A 74 -8.78 -16.91 9.52
CA ARG A 74 -9.80 -16.67 10.55
C ARG A 74 -11.15 -17.32 10.24
N SER A 75 -11.39 -17.64 8.98
CA SER A 75 -12.63 -18.26 8.52
C SER A 75 -12.72 -19.74 8.91
N THR A 76 -11.59 -20.41 9.12
CA THR A 76 -11.52 -21.85 9.42
C THR A 76 -11.34 -22.18 10.91
N GLY A 77 -11.09 -21.20 11.78
CA GLY A 77 -10.68 -21.44 13.18
C GLY A 77 -11.72 -21.21 14.28
N SER A 78 -12.89 -20.62 13.99
CA SER A 78 -13.84 -20.20 15.05
C SER A 78 -14.99 -21.18 15.31
N GLN A 79 -14.98 -22.37 14.73
CA GLN A 79 -15.94 -23.42 15.08
C GLN A 79 -15.42 -24.23 16.27
N LYS A 80 -15.38 -23.59 17.44
CA LYS A 80 -15.20 -24.29 18.73
C LYS A 80 -16.48 -25.10 18.98
N PRO A 81 -16.48 -26.45 18.91
CA PRO A 81 -17.70 -27.21 19.17
C PRO A 81 -18.08 -26.99 20.63
N LEU A 82 -19.30 -26.50 20.85
CA LEU A 82 -19.85 -26.36 22.19
C LEU A 82 -19.91 -27.77 22.82
N ALA A 83 -19.06 -28.01 23.82
CA ALA A 83 -19.07 -29.25 24.57
C ALA A 83 -20.44 -29.44 25.25
N PRO A 84 -21.01 -30.66 25.26
CA PRO A 84 -22.29 -30.89 25.89
C PRO A 84 -22.18 -30.67 27.40
N ARG A 85 -22.90 -29.66 27.89
CA ARG A 85 -23.09 -29.37 29.31
C ARG A 85 -23.88 -30.51 29.96
N ASN A 86 -23.18 -31.54 30.39
CA ASN A 86 -23.70 -32.61 31.23
C ASN A 86 -23.90 -32.07 32.66
N ARG A 87 -25.06 -31.46 32.92
CA ARG A 87 -25.54 -31.21 34.28
C ARG A 87 -26.19 -32.50 34.78
N ARG A 88 -25.44 -33.28 35.55
CA ARG A 88 -26.00 -34.17 36.57
C ARG A 88 -25.99 -33.46 37.91
#